data_AF-A0A539DJ75-F1
#
_entry.id   AF-A0A539DJ75-F1
#
_cell.length_a   1.000
_cell.length_b   1.000
_cell.length_c   1.000
_cell.angle_alpha   90.00
_cell.angle_beta   90.00
_cell.angle_gamma   90.00
#
_symmetry.space_group_name_H-M   'P 1'
#
loop_
_entity.id
_entity.type
_entity.pdbx_description
1 polymer ?
#
loop_
_entity_poly.entity_id
_entity_poly.type
_entity_poly.pdbx_seq_one_letter_code
_entity_poly.pdbx_strand_id
1 'polypeptide(L)'
;AAETLEQAEEALRLIEVHYEVLPAVFDELEAMRDGAPVIHDETDTEGILDREHNIVLHIGAERGDVDTALAEAHRVYEQTFRVHQVQPVPIENHVAVAWLDSDERLVVRTATQVPFHTRRMLAPLIGMEIKNIRVIKPRIGGGFGAKQEMLIEDIVAHLAIATRRPVRLVLTREEEFVSSRTRHPQTITFKTGVTADGTLIAQDLRIIGNTGPYGTHGYTVNTVSGLRGLTSYNCPNKRFDCDVVYTNIPVPGAYRGYGAPQGVQAQALGEGRRRA
;
A
#
# COMPACT_ATOMS: atom_id res chain seq x y z
N ALA A 1 3.42 -16.27 -24.16
CA ALA A 1 4.30 -15.34 -24.88
C ALA A 1 4.11 -15.54 -26.38
N ALA A 2 4.13 -14.47 -27.18
CA ALA A 2 3.93 -14.52 -28.62
C ALA A 2 4.92 -13.59 -29.34
N GLU A 3 4.94 -13.62 -30.68
CA GLU A 3 5.87 -12.80 -31.49
C GLU A 3 5.35 -11.38 -31.72
N THR A 4 4.03 -11.19 -31.66
CA THR A 4 3.39 -9.87 -31.73
C THR A 4 2.41 -9.66 -30.58
N LEU A 5 2.01 -8.40 -30.36
CA LEU A 5 1.03 -8.06 -29.33
C LEU A 5 -0.35 -8.66 -29.66
N GLU A 6 -0.75 -8.58 -30.92
CA GLU A 6 -2.04 -9.09 -31.40
C GLU A 6 -2.18 -10.60 -31.18
N GLN A 7 -1.09 -11.34 -31.41
CA GLN A 7 -1.05 -12.78 -31.12
C GLN A 7 -1.15 -13.06 -29.61
N ALA A 8 -0.52 -12.23 -28.77
CA ALA A 8 -0.60 -12.38 -27.32
C ALA A 8 -2.02 -12.08 -26.81
N GLU A 9 -2.65 -11.02 -27.31
CA GLU A 9 -4.04 -10.66 -26.99
C GLU A 9 -5.03 -11.73 -27.45
N GLU A 10 -4.84 -12.29 -28.64
CA GLU A 10 -5.69 -13.38 -29.11
C GLU A 10 -5.50 -14.64 -28.26
N ALA A 11 -4.25 -14.98 -27.90
CA ALA A 11 -3.98 -16.09 -27.00
C ALA A 11 -4.64 -15.92 -25.63
N LEU A 12 -4.71 -14.70 -25.08
CA LEU A 12 -5.42 -14.41 -23.83
C LEU A 12 -6.91 -14.74 -23.91
N ARG A 13 -7.57 -14.50 -25.07
CA ARG A 13 -9.00 -14.81 -25.26
C ARG A 13 -9.31 -16.30 -25.31
N LEU A 14 -8.30 -17.12 -25.60
CA LEU A 14 -8.43 -18.58 -25.63
C LEU A 14 -8.23 -19.22 -24.25
N ILE A 15 -7.82 -18.45 -23.24
CA ILE A 15 -7.67 -18.96 -21.87
C ILE A 15 -9.06 -19.00 -21.22
N GLU A 16 -9.54 -20.20 -20.94
CA GLU A 16 -10.76 -20.41 -20.15
C GLU A 16 -10.38 -20.54 -18.67
N VAL A 17 -10.96 -19.67 -17.84
CA VAL A 17 -10.81 -19.73 -16.38
C VAL A 17 -12.18 -19.86 -15.75
N HIS A 18 -12.35 -20.89 -14.92
CA HIS A 18 -13.56 -21.10 -14.13
C HIS A 18 -13.35 -20.55 -12.72
N TYR A 19 -14.19 -19.59 -12.33
CA TYR A 19 -14.16 -18.97 -11.01
C TYR A 19 -15.38 -19.40 -10.20
N GLU A 20 -15.17 -19.65 -8.91
CA GLU A 20 -16.22 -19.51 -7.92
C GLU A 20 -16.22 -18.05 -7.44
N VAL A 21 -17.30 -17.32 -7.69
CA VAL A 21 -17.39 -15.91 -7.31
C VAL A 21 -17.75 -15.81 -5.83
N LEU A 22 -16.81 -15.31 -5.03
CA LEU A 22 -16.99 -15.08 -3.61
C LEU A 22 -17.49 -13.65 -3.33
N PRO A 23 -18.15 -13.42 -2.18
CA PRO A 23 -18.46 -12.06 -1.73
C PRO A 23 -17.20 -11.21 -1.56
N ALA A 24 -17.27 -9.94 -1.95
CA ALA A 24 -16.17 -8.98 -1.82
C ALA A 24 -16.54 -7.85 -0.86
N VAL A 25 -15.53 -7.29 -0.20
CA VAL A 25 -15.64 -6.14 0.71
C VAL A 25 -14.61 -5.09 0.33
N PHE A 26 -15.03 -3.82 0.20
CA PHE A 26 -14.19 -2.74 -0.32
C PHE A 26 -13.91 -1.64 0.72
N ASP A 27 -14.80 -1.48 1.70
CA ASP A 27 -14.66 -0.51 2.79
C ASP A 27 -13.98 -1.17 4.00
N GLU A 28 -12.98 -0.49 4.56
CA GLU A 28 -12.20 -1.03 5.68
C GLU A 28 -13.01 -1.21 6.97
N LEU A 29 -14.07 -0.42 7.19
CA LEU A 29 -14.91 -0.57 8.39
C LEU A 29 -15.89 -1.74 8.25
N GLU A 30 -16.30 -2.04 7.03
CA GLU A 30 -17.13 -3.22 6.74
C GLU A 30 -16.30 -4.51 6.83
N ALA A 31 -15.05 -4.49 6.36
CA ALA A 31 -14.15 -5.65 6.40
C ALA A 31 -13.79 -6.12 7.81
N MET A 32 -13.87 -5.23 8.81
CA MET A 32 -13.60 -5.54 10.22
C MET A 32 -14.81 -6.08 11.00
N ARG A 33 -15.98 -6.22 10.38
CA ARG A 33 -17.19 -6.69 11.07
C ARG A 33 -17.24 -8.21 11.15
N ASP A 34 -17.82 -8.72 12.22
CA ASP A 34 -18.16 -10.14 12.35
C ASP A 34 -18.94 -10.62 11.11
N GLY A 35 -18.48 -11.71 10.50
CA GLY A 35 -19.11 -12.30 9.32
C GLY A 35 -18.84 -11.59 8.00
N ALA A 36 -17.96 -10.59 7.96
CA ALA A 36 -17.45 -10.04 6.71
C ALA A 36 -16.69 -11.12 5.90
N PRO A 37 -16.59 -10.98 4.57
CA PRO A 37 -15.75 -11.87 3.76
C PRO A 37 -14.29 -11.80 4.25
N VAL A 38 -13.69 -12.95 4.52
CA VAL A 38 -12.28 -13.05 4.93
C VAL A 38 -11.43 -13.11 3.68
N ILE A 39 -10.55 -12.13 3.49
CA ILE A 39 -9.76 -11.97 2.25
C ILE A 39 -8.69 -13.06 2.10
N HIS A 40 -8.11 -13.48 3.23
CA HIS A 40 -7.07 -14.51 3.31
C HIS A 40 -7.56 -15.66 4.18
N ASP A 41 -8.51 -16.44 3.68
CA ASP A 41 -9.10 -17.58 4.38
C ASP A 41 -8.30 -18.89 4.21
N GLU A 42 -7.20 -18.84 3.46
CA GLU A 42 -6.36 -19.99 3.18
C GLU A 42 -5.61 -20.47 4.43
N THR A 43 -5.43 -21.78 4.53
CA THR A 43 -4.85 -22.43 5.71
C THR A 43 -3.36 -22.14 5.91
N ASP A 44 -2.65 -21.76 4.84
CA ASP A 44 -1.21 -21.50 4.81
C ASP A 44 -0.86 -20.01 4.87
N THR A 45 -1.84 -19.13 5.11
CA THR A 45 -1.57 -17.70 5.32
C THR A 45 -0.91 -17.48 6.69
N GLU A 46 0.17 -16.69 6.70
CA GLU A 46 0.93 -16.36 7.91
C GLU A 46 1.01 -14.85 8.12
N GLY A 47 1.27 -14.43 9.36
CA GLY A 47 1.60 -13.03 9.67
C GLY A 47 0.42 -12.03 9.64
N ILE A 48 -0.82 -12.53 9.78
CA ILE A 48 -2.04 -11.71 9.90
C ILE A 48 -2.44 -11.67 11.38
N LEU A 49 -2.62 -10.48 11.94
CA LEU A 49 -2.93 -10.29 13.36
C LEU A 49 -4.30 -10.85 13.75
N ASP A 50 -5.35 -10.48 13.01
CA ASP A 50 -6.70 -10.95 13.22
C ASP A 50 -7.34 -11.21 11.85
N ARG A 51 -7.27 -12.48 11.43
CA ARG A 51 -7.74 -12.94 10.13
C ARG A 51 -9.26 -12.81 9.99
N GLU A 52 -10.01 -13.10 11.05
CA GLU A 52 -11.48 -13.12 11.02
C GLU A 52 -12.06 -11.72 10.77
N HIS A 53 -11.34 -10.68 11.17
CA HIS A 53 -11.71 -9.27 10.96
C HIS A 53 -10.83 -8.56 9.92
N ASN A 54 -10.10 -9.32 9.11
CA ASN A 54 -9.21 -8.80 8.06
C ASN A 54 -8.13 -7.81 8.55
N ILE A 55 -7.78 -7.81 9.83
CA ILE A 55 -6.77 -6.91 10.40
C ILE A 55 -5.39 -7.52 10.19
N VAL A 56 -4.63 -6.92 9.28
CA VAL A 56 -3.27 -7.32 8.94
C VAL A 56 -2.35 -7.16 10.16
N LEU A 57 -2.41 -5.98 10.76
CA LEU A 57 -1.58 -5.59 11.89
C LEU A 57 -2.18 -4.39 12.61
N HIS A 58 -1.72 -4.19 13.85
CA HIS A 58 -2.03 -3.06 14.70
C HIS A 58 -0.74 -2.27 15.00
N ILE A 59 -0.81 -0.95 14.99
CA ILE A 59 0.29 -0.03 15.31
C ILE A 59 -0.18 0.88 16.45
N GLY A 60 0.44 0.72 17.62
CA GLY A 60 0.17 1.54 18.80
C GLY A 60 1.42 2.31 19.24
N ALA A 61 1.23 3.57 19.65
CA ALA A 61 2.27 4.34 20.33
C ALA A 61 1.64 5.36 21.28
N GLU A 62 2.20 5.52 22.48
CA GLU A 62 1.71 6.48 23.45
C GLU A 62 2.85 7.20 24.18
N ARG A 63 2.62 8.46 24.51
CA ARG A 63 3.48 9.28 25.35
C ARG A 63 2.60 10.09 26.30
N GLY A 64 2.92 10.06 27.59
CA GLY A 64 2.17 10.79 28.61
C GLY A 64 0.89 10.05 29.01
N ASP A 65 -0.10 10.80 29.51
CA ASP A 65 -1.44 10.29 29.86
C ASP A 65 -2.48 11.10 29.07
N VAL A 66 -2.93 10.53 27.96
CA VAL A 66 -3.85 11.20 27.04
C VAL A 66 -5.25 11.33 27.62
N ASP A 67 -5.72 10.32 28.34
CA ASP A 67 -7.10 10.31 28.86
C ASP A 67 -7.26 11.33 30.00
N THR A 68 -6.31 11.39 30.93
CA THR A 68 -6.29 12.43 31.98
C THR A 68 -6.18 13.82 31.37
N ALA A 69 -5.25 14.03 30.42
CA ALA A 69 -5.07 15.34 29.80
C ALA A 69 -6.27 15.79 28.94
N LEU A 70 -7.01 14.86 28.33
CA LEU A 70 -8.28 15.18 27.65
C LEU A 70 -9.38 15.55 28.64
N ALA A 71 -9.44 14.90 29.81
CA ALA A 71 -10.42 15.20 30.86
C ALA A 71 -10.17 16.58 31.50
N GLU A 72 -8.91 17.00 31.61
CA GLU A 72 -8.51 18.31 32.15
C GLU A 72 -8.55 19.46 31.12
N ALA A 73 -8.80 19.15 29.84
CA ALA A 73 -8.81 20.14 28.78
C ALA A 73 -9.93 21.16 28.95
N HIS A 74 -9.61 22.44 28.69
CA HIS A 74 -10.62 23.49 28.63
C HIS A 74 -11.58 23.24 27.46
N ARG A 75 -11.06 22.75 26.33
CA ARG A 75 -11.85 22.33 25.16
C ARG A 75 -11.24 21.11 24.49
N VAL A 76 -12.10 20.24 23.98
CA VAL A 76 -11.73 19.09 23.15
C VAL A 76 -12.39 19.20 21.78
N TYR A 77 -11.61 18.98 20.72
CA TYR A 77 -12.10 18.89 19.35
C TYR A 77 -11.88 17.48 18.84
N GLU A 78 -12.88 16.92 18.17
CA GLU A 78 -12.82 15.58 17.59
C GLU A 78 -13.46 15.60 16.21
N GLN A 79 -12.77 15.04 15.22
CA GLN A 79 -13.28 14.95 13.86
C GLN A 79 -12.76 13.68 13.17
N THR A 80 -13.62 13.06 12.37
CA THR A 80 -13.28 11.95 11.49
C THR A 80 -13.20 12.44 10.04
N PHE A 81 -12.13 12.07 9.36
CA PHE A 81 -11.85 12.37 7.97
C PHE A 81 -11.73 11.06 7.18
N ARG A 82 -12.16 11.09 5.92
CA ARG A 82 -11.89 10.03 4.95
C ARG A 82 -11.05 10.58 3.82
N VAL A 83 -9.93 9.93 3.55
CA VAL A 83 -9.06 10.23 2.42
C VAL A 83 -9.15 9.10 1.41
N HIS A 84 -9.44 9.46 0.17
CA HIS A 84 -9.73 8.51 -0.91
C HIS A 84 -8.45 7.91 -1.51
N GLN A 85 -8.63 6.82 -2.25
CA GLN A 85 -7.57 6.19 -3.03
C GLN A 85 -7.16 7.09 -4.20
N VAL A 86 -5.85 7.24 -4.43
CA VAL A 86 -5.34 8.10 -5.52
C VAL A 86 -4.23 7.38 -6.27
N GLN A 87 -4.31 7.37 -7.60
CA GLN A 87 -3.28 6.79 -8.46
C GLN A 87 -2.19 7.84 -8.78
N PRO A 88 -0.89 7.49 -8.83
CA PRO A 88 0.19 8.48 -9.01
C PRO A 88 0.38 9.03 -10.43
N VAL A 89 -0.24 8.40 -11.41
CA VAL A 89 -0.31 8.70 -12.85
C VAL A 89 1.03 9.08 -13.49
N PRO A 90 2.09 8.26 -13.37
CA PRO A 90 3.29 8.49 -14.17
C PRO A 90 2.93 8.45 -15.66
N ILE A 91 3.53 9.33 -16.47
CA ILE A 91 3.26 9.37 -17.92
C ILE A 91 3.80 8.09 -18.58
N GLU A 92 4.93 7.56 -18.10
CA GLU A 92 5.42 6.25 -18.50
C GLU A 92 4.71 5.14 -17.71
N ASN A 93 3.97 4.29 -18.43
CA ASN A 93 3.43 3.03 -17.94
C ASN A 93 4.53 2.03 -17.53
N HIS A 94 4.20 1.07 -16.68
CA HIS A 94 5.13 0.01 -16.30
C HIS A 94 5.56 -0.82 -17.51
N VAL A 95 6.86 -1.01 -17.61
CA VAL A 95 7.49 -1.82 -18.64
C VAL A 95 8.62 -2.62 -18.03
N ALA A 96 8.66 -3.92 -18.35
CA ALA A 96 9.74 -4.81 -18.01
C ALA A 96 10.17 -5.61 -19.24
N VAL A 97 11.47 -5.85 -19.36
CA VAL A 97 12.07 -6.70 -20.37
C VAL A 97 13.03 -7.66 -19.70
N ALA A 98 12.92 -8.95 -19.96
CA ALA A 98 13.81 -9.96 -19.42
C ALA A 98 14.44 -10.84 -20.51
N TRP A 99 15.66 -11.30 -20.30
CA TRP A 99 16.37 -12.25 -21.17
C TRP A 99 17.46 -12.98 -20.38
N LEU A 100 17.94 -14.12 -20.90
CA LEU A 100 19.16 -14.76 -20.40
C LEU A 100 20.37 -14.22 -21.16
N ASP A 101 21.42 -13.82 -20.46
CA ASP A 101 22.69 -13.42 -21.09
C ASP A 101 23.54 -14.65 -21.49
N SER A 102 24.73 -14.40 -22.05
CA SER A 102 25.64 -15.47 -22.51
C SER A 102 26.16 -16.39 -21.41
N ASP A 103 26.04 -15.98 -20.14
CA ASP A 103 26.44 -16.75 -18.96
C ASP A 103 25.21 -17.42 -18.29
N GLU A 104 24.07 -17.47 -18.98
CA GLU A 104 22.78 -17.99 -18.48
C GLU A 104 22.27 -17.25 -17.23
N ARG A 105 22.67 -15.98 -17.04
CA ARG A 105 22.12 -15.13 -15.99
C ARG A 105 20.86 -14.45 -16.47
N LEU A 106 19.86 -14.35 -15.60
CA LEU A 106 18.66 -13.59 -15.88
C LEU A 106 18.98 -12.09 -15.81
N VAL A 107 18.77 -11.38 -16.91
CA VAL A 107 18.82 -9.93 -16.94
C VAL A 107 17.40 -9.38 -17.06
N VAL A 108 17.03 -8.47 -16.17
CA VAL A 108 15.73 -7.78 -16.18
C VAL A 108 15.97 -6.28 -16.28
N ARG A 109 15.55 -5.65 -17.38
CA ARG A 109 15.50 -4.20 -17.55
C ARG A 109 14.08 -3.71 -17.31
N THR A 110 13.85 -2.98 -16.22
CA THR A 110 12.49 -2.59 -15.79
C THR A 110 12.42 -1.12 -15.36
N ALA A 111 11.25 -0.52 -15.56
CA ALA A 111 10.91 0.79 -15.02
C ALA A 111 10.63 0.71 -13.52
N THR A 112 11.69 0.68 -12.69
CA THR A 112 11.60 0.56 -11.21
C THR A 112 12.29 1.71 -10.47
N GLN A 113 11.87 2.01 -9.24
CA GLN A 113 12.60 2.87 -8.31
C GLN A 113 13.51 2.08 -7.36
N VAL A 114 13.41 0.74 -7.35
CA VAL A 114 14.04 -0.12 -6.33
C VAL A 114 14.74 -1.34 -6.93
N PRO A 115 15.70 -1.18 -7.86
CA PRO A 115 16.28 -2.31 -8.62
C PRO A 115 16.91 -3.40 -7.75
N PHE A 116 17.50 -3.03 -6.60
CA PHE A 116 18.05 -4.01 -5.66
C PHE A 116 16.97 -4.82 -4.93
N HIS A 117 15.85 -4.17 -4.58
CA HIS A 117 14.71 -4.84 -3.97
C HIS A 117 14.05 -5.78 -4.98
N THR A 118 13.79 -5.31 -6.20
CA THR A 118 13.30 -6.16 -7.31
C THR A 118 14.21 -7.38 -7.50
N ARG A 119 15.54 -7.21 -7.53
CA ARG A 119 16.48 -8.33 -7.64
C ARG A 119 16.32 -9.35 -6.50
N ARG A 120 16.17 -8.86 -5.27
CA ARG A 120 16.01 -9.70 -4.08
C ARG A 120 14.69 -10.47 -4.09
N MET A 121 13.60 -9.82 -4.52
CA MET A 121 12.27 -10.42 -4.56
C MET A 121 12.09 -11.39 -5.73
N LEU A 122 12.74 -11.14 -6.87
CA LEU A 122 12.72 -12.06 -8.02
C LEU A 122 13.35 -13.42 -7.68
N ALA A 123 14.48 -13.42 -6.99
CA ALA A 123 15.26 -14.63 -6.70
C ALA A 123 14.45 -15.83 -6.17
N PRO A 124 13.67 -15.69 -5.08
CA PRO A 124 12.86 -16.80 -4.58
C PRO A 124 11.72 -17.19 -5.53
N LEU A 125 11.12 -16.26 -6.27
CA LEU A 125 9.99 -16.55 -7.16
C LEU A 125 10.38 -17.42 -8.36
N ILE A 126 11.57 -17.17 -8.92
CA ILE A 126 12.07 -17.90 -10.09
C ILE A 126 13.03 -19.04 -9.72
N GLY A 127 13.29 -19.25 -8.43
CA GLY A 127 14.22 -20.28 -7.94
C GLY A 127 15.68 -20.08 -8.36
N MET A 128 16.14 -18.83 -8.52
CA MET A 128 17.53 -18.51 -8.89
C MET A 128 18.28 -17.80 -7.76
N GLU A 129 19.56 -18.10 -7.61
CA GLU A 129 20.41 -17.34 -6.69
C GLU A 129 20.50 -15.87 -7.12
N ILE A 130 20.48 -14.94 -6.15
CA ILE A 130 20.55 -13.49 -6.38
C ILE A 130 21.73 -13.09 -7.28
N LYS A 131 22.87 -13.80 -7.19
CA LYS A 131 24.08 -13.53 -7.99
C LYS A 131 23.90 -13.81 -9.49
N ASN A 132 22.92 -14.65 -9.84
CA ASN A 132 22.58 -15.02 -11.22
C ASN A 132 21.46 -14.14 -11.80
N ILE A 133 21.11 -13.05 -11.11
CA ILE A 133 20.08 -12.09 -11.54
C ILE A 133 20.70 -10.69 -11.63
N ARG A 134 20.48 -10.02 -12.75
CA ARG A 134 20.89 -8.63 -12.96
C ARG A 134 19.68 -7.77 -13.27
N VAL A 135 19.34 -6.85 -12.36
CA VAL A 135 18.29 -5.85 -12.60
C VAL A 135 18.91 -4.54 -13.09
N ILE A 136 18.45 -4.04 -14.22
CA ILE A 136 18.88 -2.79 -14.86
C ILE A 136 17.73 -1.79 -14.80
N LYS A 137 17.94 -0.67 -14.10
CA LYS A 137 17.03 0.47 -14.14
C LYS A 137 17.48 1.47 -15.23
N PRO A 138 16.77 1.60 -16.36
CA PRO A 138 17.07 2.61 -17.38
C PRO A 138 16.62 4.00 -16.92
N ARG A 139 16.62 5.00 -17.81
CA ARG A 139 15.84 6.22 -17.56
C ARG A 139 14.35 5.83 -17.49
N ILE A 140 13.61 6.41 -16.54
CA ILE A 140 12.19 6.10 -16.30
C ILE A 140 11.37 7.39 -16.30
N GLY A 141 10.15 7.35 -16.82
CA GLY A 141 9.24 8.49 -16.96
C GLY A 141 8.38 8.74 -15.73
N GLY A 142 9.01 8.83 -14.57
CA GLY A 142 8.35 9.04 -13.28
C GLY A 142 7.85 7.75 -12.62
N GLY A 143 7.41 7.88 -11.36
CA GLY A 143 6.91 6.76 -10.55
C GLY A 143 6.19 7.22 -9.29
N PHE A 144 6.72 8.25 -8.61
CA PHE A 144 6.09 8.87 -7.44
C PHE A 144 5.75 7.91 -6.29
N GLY A 145 6.36 6.72 -6.25
CA GLY A 145 6.05 5.64 -5.31
C GLY A 145 5.43 4.40 -5.98
N ALA A 146 4.73 4.54 -7.11
CA ALA A 146 4.11 3.41 -7.82
C ALA A 146 5.12 2.34 -8.27
N LYS A 147 6.38 2.75 -8.44
CA LYS A 147 7.51 1.91 -8.88
C LYS A 147 8.42 1.49 -7.71
N GLN A 148 7.95 1.60 -6.46
CA GLN A 148 8.74 1.33 -5.24
C GLN A 148 8.66 -0.13 -4.76
N GLU A 149 8.09 -1.01 -5.56
CA GLU A 149 8.08 -2.46 -5.38
C GLU A 149 8.10 -3.15 -6.74
N MET A 150 8.07 -4.48 -6.74
CA MET A 150 8.04 -5.30 -7.96
C MET A 150 6.57 -5.55 -8.36
N LEU A 151 6.25 -5.44 -9.65
CA LEU A 151 4.87 -5.55 -10.15
C LEU A 151 4.70 -6.59 -11.26
N ILE A 152 5.57 -6.59 -12.26
CA ILE A 152 5.42 -7.41 -13.48
C ILE A 152 6.73 -8.10 -13.90
N GLU A 153 7.79 -7.88 -13.14
CA GLU A 153 9.13 -8.37 -13.46
C GLU A 153 9.25 -9.88 -13.37
N ASP A 154 8.50 -10.51 -12.47
CA ASP A 154 8.41 -11.95 -12.31
C ASP A 154 7.77 -12.61 -13.54
N ILE A 155 6.72 -12.01 -14.10
CA ILE A 155 6.05 -12.52 -15.31
C ILE A 155 7.03 -12.58 -16.48
N VAL A 156 7.74 -11.48 -16.78
CA VAL A 156 8.71 -11.48 -17.87
C VAL A 156 9.90 -12.40 -17.59
N ALA A 157 10.31 -12.52 -16.32
CA ALA A 157 11.39 -13.42 -15.92
C ALA A 157 11.02 -14.89 -16.17
N HIS A 158 9.86 -15.35 -15.70
CA HIS A 158 9.38 -16.71 -15.93
C HIS A 158 9.25 -17.03 -17.42
N LEU A 159 8.67 -16.11 -18.20
CA LEU A 159 8.53 -16.30 -19.63
C LEU A 159 9.88 -16.32 -20.36
N ALA A 160 10.84 -15.48 -19.96
CA ALA A 160 12.18 -15.48 -20.55
C ALA A 160 12.94 -16.78 -20.25
N ILE A 161 12.81 -17.32 -19.04
CA ILE A 161 13.37 -18.62 -18.66
C ILE A 161 12.73 -19.75 -19.47
N ALA A 162 11.40 -19.80 -19.50
CA ALA A 162 10.65 -20.88 -20.15
C ALA A 162 10.86 -20.89 -21.67
N THR A 163 10.89 -19.71 -22.31
CA THR A 163 11.04 -19.60 -23.77
C THR A 163 12.49 -19.52 -24.22
N ARG A 164 13.43 -19.22 -23.30
CA ARG A 164 14.83 -18.89 -23.59
C ARG A 164 15.00 -17.76 -24.62
N ARG A 165 13.99 -16.89 -24.75
CA ARG A 165 13.97 -15.72 -25.64
C ARG A 165 13.77 -14.44 -24.81
N PRO A 166 14.22 -13.28 -25.31
CA PRO A 166 13.87 -12.01 -24.70
C PRO A 166 12.36 -11.79 -24.68
N VAL A 167 11.81 -11.39 -23.54
CA VAL A 167 10.37 -11.11 -23.33
C VAL A 167 10.19 -9.69 -22.85
N ARG A 168 9.21 -8.98 -23.42
CA ARG A 168 8.81 -7.63 -23.02
C ARG A 168 7.34 -7.63 -22.65
N LEU A 169 7.01 -6.98 -21.53
CA LEU A 169 5.65 -6.67 -21.11
C LEU A 169 5.55 -5.17 -20.82
N VAL A 170 4.49 -4.55 -21.35
CA VAL A 170 4.15 -3.14 -21.12
C VAL A 170 2.70 -3.11 -20.70
N LEU A 171 2.41 -2.51 -19.55
CA LEU A 171 1.03 -2.28 -19.14
C LEU A 171 0.40 -1.19 -20.01
N THR A 172 -0.85 -1.40 -20.40
CA THR A 172 -1.73 -0.34 -20.89
C THR A 172 -2.00 0.67 -19.78
N ARG A 173 -2.61 1.83 -20.13
CA ARG A 173 -3.00 2.83 -19.13
C ARG A 173 -4.04 2.30 -18.17
N GLU A 174 -4.99 1.50 -18.66
CA GLU A 174 -6.03 0.88 -17.84
C GLU A 174 -5.41 -0.10 -16.84
N GLU A 175 -4.53 -0.99 -17.29
CA GLU A 175 -3.80 -1.92 -16.42
C GLU A 175 -2.93 -1.18 -15.38
N GLU A 176 -2.33 -0.04 -15.73
CA GLU A 176 -1.60 0.78 -14.77
C GLU A 176 -2.50 1.36 -13.66
N PHE A 177 -3.80 1.57 -13.91
CA PHE A 177 -4.72 2.04 -12.87
C PHE A 177 -5.13 0.93 -11.89
N VAL A 178 -5.24 -0.31 -12.36
CA VAL A 178 -5.75 -1.44 -11.56
C VAL A 178 -4.65 -2.31 -10.96
N SER A 179 -3.53 -2.48 -11.67
CA SER A 179 -2.45 -3.41 -11.30
C SER A 179 -1.23 -2.71 -10.70
N SER A 180 -1.13 -1.39 -10.87
CA SER A 180 -0.09 -0.58 -10.20
C SER A 180 -0.51 -0.19 -8.79
N ARG A 181 0.35 0.55 -8.09
CA ARG A 181 0.11 0.95 -6.71
C ARG A 181 -0.55 2.30 -6.60
N THR A 182 -1.45 2.40 -5.63
CA THR A 182 -2.20 3.60 -5.29
C THR A 182 -1.82 4.11 -3.90
N ARG A 183 -2.27 5.30 -3.51
CA ARG A 183 -2.24 5.73 -2.11
C ARG A 183 -3.27 4.95 -1.30
N HIS A 184 -2.86 4.55 -0.10
CA HIS A 184 -3.74 3.96 0.91
C HIS A 184 -4.87 4.93 1.25
N PRO A 185 -6.15 4.55 1.01
CA PRO A 185 -7.27 5.22 1.64
C PRO A 185 -7.23 4.98 3.14
N GLN A 186 -7.66 5.98 3.91
CA GLN A 186 -7.64 5.93 5.36
C GLN A 186 -8.91 6.59 5.92
N THR A 187 -9.49 5.98 6.94
CA THR A 187 -10.44 6.63 7.85
C THR A 187 -9.67 7.09 9.08
N ILE A 188 -9.62 8.40 9.33
CA ILE A 188 -8.77 9.04 10.33
C ILE A 188 -9.64 9.77 11.33
N THR A 189 -9.57 9.42 12.60
CA THR A 189 -10.19 10.18 13.70
C THR A 189 -9.11 10.88 14.49
N PHE A 190 -9.18 12.21 14.56
CA PHE A 190 -8.23 13.05 15.29
C PHE A 190 -8.96 13.77 16.41
N LYS A 191 -8.50 13.57 17.65
CA LYS A 191 -9.00 14.23 18.85
C LYS A 191 -7.89 15.04 19.49
N THR A 192 -8.17 16.29 19.85
CA THR A 192 -7.18 17.19 20.46
C THR A 192 -7.78 17.99 21.60
N GLY A 193 -7.07 18.04 22.73
CA GLY A 193 -7.42 18.85 23.90
C GLY A 193 -6.55 20.11 23.96
N VAL A 194 -7.17 21.24 24.33
CA VAL A 194 -6.48 22.52 24.57
C VAL A 194 -6.87 23.13 25.90
N THR A 195 -5.94 23.87 26.50
CA THR A 195 -6.18 24.76 27.64
C THR A 195 -6.89 26.04 27.23
N ALA A 196 -7.26 26.88 28.20
CA ALA A 196 -7.99 28.13 27.96
C ALA A 196 -7.20 29.16 27.13
N ASP A 197 -5.87 29.14 27.21
CA ASP A 197 -4.96 29.98 26.41
C ASP A 197 -4.64 29.37 25.02
N GLY A 198 -5.20 28.20 24.69
CA GLY A 198 -5.01 27.52 23.41
C GLY A 198 -3.80 26.58 23.34
N THR A 199 -3.11 26.32 24.44
CA THR A 199 -1.99 25.36 24.46
C THR A 199 -2.51 23.93 24.25
N LEU A 200 -1.87 23.17 23.35
CA LEU A 200 -2.18 21.76 23.12
C LEU A 200 -1.67 20.91 24.29
N ILE A 201 -2.58 20.14 24.91
CA ILE A 201 -2.23 19.27 26.05
C ILE A 201 -2.45 17.78 25.78
N ALA A 202 -3.32 17.42 24.84
CA ALA A 202 -3.52 16.04 24.43
C ALA A 202 -3.81 15.95 22.93
N GLN A 203 -3.26 14.91 22.28
CA GLN A 203 -3.60 14.53 20.90
C GLN A 203 -3.79 13.01 20.83
N ASP A 204 -4.89 12.57 20.26
CA ASP A 204 -5.26 11.17 20.09
C ASP A 204 -5.63 10.94 18.63
N LEU A 205 -4.83 10.15 17.94
CA LEU A 205 -4.95 9.89 16.51
C LEU A 205 -5.25 8.41 16.29
N ARG A 206 -6.47 8.12 15.84
CA ARG A 206 -6.89 6.80 15.41
C ARG A 206 -6.97 6.71 13.89
N ILE A 207 -6.38 5.69 13.29
CA ILE A 207 -6.41 5.45 11.84
C ILE A 207 -6.89 4.03 11.56
N ILE A 208 -7.75 3.88 10.56
CA ILE A 208 -8.03 2.59 9.94
C ILE A 208 -7.55 2.71 8.50
N GLY A 209 -6.49 1.97 8.18
CA GLY A 209 -5.79 2.04 6.90
C GLY A 209 -6.14 0.87 6.00
N ASN A 210 -6.72 1.15 4.84
CA ASN A 210 -7.08 0.12 3.87
C ASN A 210 -5.87 -0.22 2.98
N THR A 211 -5.42 -1.48 3.00
CA THR A 211 -4.26 -1.96 2.24
C THR A 211 -4.64 -2.83 1.03
N GLY A 212 -5.91 -2.81 0.60
CA GLY A 212 -6.40 -3.71 -0.45
C GLY A 212 -6.13 -5.18 -0.08
N PRO A 213 -5.86 -6.07 -1.04
CA PRO A 213 -5.73 -7.50 -0.75
C PRO A 213 -4.34 -7.91 -0.28
N TYR A 214 -3.32 -7.04 -0.27
CA TYR A 214 -1.95 -7.44 0.07
C TYR A 214 -1.28 -6.43 1.02
N GLY A 215 -0.47 -6.94 1.96
CA GLY A 215 0.03 -6.14 3.08
C GLY A 215 1.08 -5.09 2.70
N THR A 216 1.65 -5.21 1.49
CA THR A 216 2.61 -4.31 0.82
C THR A 216 3.28 -3.28 1.73
N HIS A 217 2.97 -2.00 1.55
CA HIS A 217 3.48 -0.88 2.31
C HIS A 217 2.57 -0.51 3.50
N GLY A 218 1.55 -1.33 3.81
CA GLY A 218 0.54 -1.06 4.82
C GLY A 218 1.11 -0.67 6.18
N TYR A 219 2.06 -1.44 6.72
CA TYR A 219 2.74 -1.10 7.97
C TYR A 219 3.43 0.27 7.91
N THR A 220 4.31 0.43 6.92
CA THR A 220 5.21 1.59 6.86
C THR A 220 4.49 2.89 6.51
N VAL A 221 3.45 2.85 5.65
CA VAL A 221 2.67 4.04 5.27
C VAL A 221 1.86 4.53 6.46
N ASN A 222 1.14 3.62 7.14
CA ASN A 222 0.31 3.98 8.29
C ASN A 222 1.17 4.44 9.49
N THR A 223 2.36 3.85 9.70
CA THR A 223 3.34 4.36 10.67
C THR A 223 3.72 5.82 10.40
N VAL A 224 3.97 6.18 9.13
CA VAL A 224 4.33 7.57 8.77
C VAL A 224 3.12 8.51 8.87
N SER A 225 1.90 8.04 8.60
CA SER A 225 0.68 8.81 8.87
C SER A 225 0.60 9.22 10.35
N GLY A 226 0.80 8.29 11.28
CA GLY A 226 0.84 8.56 12.72
C GLY A 226 1.97 9.51 13.11
N LEU A 227 3.20 9.18 12.68
CA LEU A 227 4.40 9.98 12.97
C LEU A 227 4.22 11.43 12.51
N ARG A 228 3.82 11.67 11.26
CA ARG A 228 3.69 13.03 10.73
C ARG A 228 2.45 13.74 11.25
N GLY A 229 1.33 13.02 11.42
CA GLY A 229 0.10 13.58 11.99
C GLY A 229 0.27 14.05 13.44
N LEU A 230 1.16 13.44 14.23
CA LEU A 230 1.35 13.79 15.64
C LEU A 230 2.58 14.65 15.91
N THR A 231 3.52 14.84 14.98
CA THR A 231 4.80 15.53 15.29
C THR A 231 4.89 17.00 14.89
N SER A 232 3.91 17.56 14.15
CA SER A 232 4.00 18.95 13.67
C SER A 232 3.92 20.02 14.76
N TYR A 233 3.29 19.71 15.90
CA TYR A 233 3.13 20.63 17.03
C TYR A 233 3.59 20.01 18.35
N ASN A 234 4.04 20.86 19.27
CA ASN A 234 4.38 20.44 20.63
C ASN A 234 3.09 20.15 21.41
N CYS A 235 3.01 18.92 21.92
CA CYS A 235 1.95 18.49 22.83
C CYS A 235 2.55 17.40 23.74
N PRO A 236 2.40 17.50 25.07
CA PRO A 236 3.06 16.60 26.01
C PRO A 236 2.46 15.19 25.97
N ASN A 237 1.14 15.07 25.76
CA ASN A 237 0.43 13.79 25.75
C ASN A 237 -0.03 13.46 24.32
N LYS A 238 0.37 12.31 23.80
CA LYS A 238 0.08 11.87 22.43
C LYS A 238 -0.18 10.36 22.38
N ARG A 239 -1.26 9.96 21.71
CA ARG A 239 -1.59 8.56 21.43
C ARG A 239 -1.82 8.36 19.94
N PHE A 240 -1.29 7.26 19.43
CA PHE A 240 -1.49 6.76 18.08
C PHE A 240 -2.02 5.34 18.17
N ASP A 241 -3.12 5.10 17.46
CA ASP A 241 -3.80 3.81 17.38
C ASP A 241 -4.14 3.56 15.91
N CYS A 242 -3.69 2.44 15.34
CA CYS A 242 -3.93 2.18 13.93
C CYS A 242 -4.11 0.70 13.62
N ASP A 243 -5.24 0.38 13.01
CA ASP A 243 -5.48 -0.92 12.39
C ASP A 243 -5.27 -0.81 10.88
N VAL A 244 -4.57 -1.80 10.31
CA VAL A 244 -4.39 -1.92 8.86
C VAL A 244 -5.20 -3.11 8.38
N VAL A 245 -6.04 -2.91 7.36
CA VAL A 245 -7.14 -3.82 7.03
C VAL A 245 -7.07 -4.26 5.57
N TYR A 246 -7.29 -5.55 5.34
CA TYR A 246 -7.46 -6.12 4.00
C TYR A 246 -8.85 -5.85 3.41
N THR A 247 -8.91 -5.56 2.12
CA THR A 247 -10.15 -5.43 1.32
C THR A 247 -9.90 -5.87 -0.12
N ASN A 248 -10.92 -5.81 -0.99
CA ASN A 248 -10.81 -6.17 -2.40
C ASN A 248 -10.53 -4.97 -3.35
N ILE A 249 -10.09 -3.81 -2.84
CA ILE A 249 -9.72 -2.67 -3.70
C ILE A 249 -8.37 -2.90 -4.42
N PRO A 250 -8.05 -2.19 -5.51
CA PRO A 250 -6.71 -2.23 -6.11
C PRO A 250 -5.61 -1.98 -5.09
N VAL A 251 -4.48 -2.69 -5.23
CA VAL A 251 -3.43 -2.75 -4.20
C VAL A 251 -2.83 -1.36 -3.93
N PRO A 252 -2.99 -0.79 -2.73
CA PRO A 252 -2.29 0.39 -2.30
C PRO A 252 -0.81 0.09 -2.03
N GLY A 253 0.00 1.13 -2.10
CA GLY A 253 1.43 1.05 -1.87
C GLY A 253 2.00 2.42 -1.53
N ALA A 254 3.23 2.64 -1.96
CA ALA A 254 3.89 3.92 -1.81
C ALA A 254 3.30 4.98 -2.77
N TYR A 255 2.95 6.16 -2.25
CA TYR A 255 2.70 7.35 -3.07
C TYR A 255 3.22 8.59 -2.36
N ARG A 256 3.86 9.50 -3.12
CA ARG A 256 4.47 10.77 -2.71
C ARG A 256 3.87 11.37 -1.44
N GLY A 257 4.73 11.56 -0.45
CA GLY A 257 4.37 11.98 0.91
C GLY A 257 4.24 10.79 1.87
N TYR A 258 3.88 9.60 1.38
CA TYR A 258 3.97 8.34 2.10
C TYR A 258 3.24 8.37 3.46
N GLY A 259 1.92 8.46 3.45
CA GLY A 259 1.11 8.59 4.68
C GLY A 259 1.07 10.01 5.26
N ALA A 260 2.14 10.79 5.10
CA ALA A 260 2.21 12.14 5.66
C ALA A 260 1.09 13.09 5.18
N PRO A 261 0.71 13.13 3.88
CA PRO A 261 -0.39 13.99 3.43
C PRO A 261 -1.69 13.69 4.17
N GLN A 262 -1.99 12.41 4.38
CA GLN A 262 -3.19 11.98 5.08
C GLN A 262 -3.16 12.38 6.56
N GLY A 263 -2.05 12.09 7.26
CA GLY A 263 -1.90 12.42 8.69
C GLY A 263 -1.89 13.92 8.97
N VAL A 264 -1.19 14.71 8.15
CA VAL A 264 -1.09 16.18 8.33
C VAL A 264 -2.40 16.87 7.97
N GLN A 265 -3.15 16.39 6.97
CA GLN A 265 -4.45 16.95 6.62
C GLN A 265 -5.44 16.88 7.79
N ALA A 266 -5.54 15.72 8.45
CA ALA A 266 -6.44 15.54 9.59
C ALA A 266 -6.10 16.48 10.76
N GLN A 267 -4.81 16.74 10.98
CA GLN A 267 -4.36 17.70 11.99
C GLN A 267 -4.70 19.16 11.64
N ALA A 268 -4.65 19.54 10.35
CA ALA A 268 -4.80 20.92 9.91
C ALA A 268 -6.26 21.36 9.69
N LEU A 269 -7.18 20.43 9.38
CA LEU A 269 -8.54 20.73 8.93
C LEU A 269 -9.63 20.59 10.03
N GLY A 270 -9.29 20.88 11.28
CA GLY A 270 -10.25 20.84 12.39
C GLY A 270 -11.28 21.98 12.33
N GLU A 271 -12.34 21.83 11.53
CA GLU A 271 -13.58 22.60 11.71
C GLU A 271 -14.47 21.86 12.73
N GLY A 272 -14.04 21.84 13.99
CA GLY A 272 -14.71 21.07 15.04
C GLY A 272 -16.10 21.60 15.37
N ARG A 273 -17.12 20.74 15.27
CA ARG A 273 -18.39 20.93 15.99
C ARG A 273 -18.10 20.91 17.50
N ARG A 274 -18.61 21.93 18.19
CA ARG A 274 -18.47 22.08 19.64
C ARG A 274 -19.18 20.92 20.35
N ARG A 275 -18.46 20.13 21.14
CA ARG A 275 -19.09 19.41 22.26
C ARG A 275 -19.04 20.35 23.48
N ALA A 276 -20.21 20.62 24.04
CA ALA A 276 -20.38 21.39 25.27
C ALA A 276 -20.04 20.52 26.49
#